data_AF-A0A1M4WLH8-F1
#
_entry.id   AF-A0A1M4WLH8-F1
#
_cell.length_a   1.000
_cell.length_b   1.000
_cell.length_c   1.000
_cell.angle_alpha   90.00
_cell.angle_beta   90.00
_cell.angle_gamma   90.00
#
_symmetry.space_group_name_H-M   'P 1'
#
loop_
_entity.id
_entity.type
_entity.pdbx_description
1 polymer ?
#
loop_
_entity_poly.entity_id
_entity_poly.type
_entity_poly.pdbx_seq_one_letter_code
_entity_poly.pdbx_strand_id
1 'polypeptide(L)'
;MARVAKKKARAKRAVRAKAPAGESPVVAKAQKAVDAATKSLDAQLDRVAKARARVQKSSTAAAKQSLSSANGKAKELRAKLASAKVDLAKANVMDAVRQVEEDAKQKLGDLAEKLKAQHDKDLAKAKAAFEARWKKTRAAVHAKKLKAAEKKVEAKVKAAAKKAAAKAKALEKKAAAKAKAEAKKAAKKTAKKAARPKAGRPKKAAAKKVTAKKAGRPKKAAAKKAAAKKTSAKKGATKKSARRGRPPKKK
;
A
#
# COMPACT_ATOMS: atom_id res chain seq x y z
N MET A 1 20.25 -6.57 59.73
CA MET A 1 20.03 -6.09 58.34
C MET A 1 19.10 -7.06 57.61
N ALA A 2 17.79 -6.80 57.67
CA ALA A 2 16.75 -7.64 57.08
C ALA A 2 16.75 -7.53 55.55
N ARG A 3 16.83 -8.66 54.83
CA ARG A 3 16.56 -8.73 53.39
C ARG A 3 15.20 -9.36 53.15
N VAL A 4 14.16 -8.53 53.22
CA VAL A 4 12.81 -8.88 52.78
C VAL A 4 12.79 -8.88 51.26
N ALA A 5 12.96 -10.05 50.65
CA ALA A 5 12.73 -10.24 49.22
C ALA A 5 11.23 -10.08 48.93
N LYS A 6 10.90 -8.93 48.36
CA LYS A 6 9.56 -8.49 47.95
C LYS A 6 8.89 -9.55 47.06
N LYS A 7 7.94 -10.29 47.62
CA LYS A 7 7.06 -11.24 46.91
C LYS A 7 6.36 -10.48 45.78
N LYS A 8 6.79 -10.74 44.54
CA LYS A 8 6.21 -10.17 43.32
C LYS A 8 4.76 -10.63 43.25
N ALA A 9 3.83 -9.72 43.55
CA ALA A 9 2.40 -9.95 43.41
C ALA A 9 2.12 -10.30 41.94
N ARG A 10 1.84 -11.58 41.70
CA ARG A 10 1.29 -12.06 40.43
C ARG A 10 -0.03 -11.34 40.26
N ALA A 11 -0.05 -10.30 39.42
CA ALA A 11 -1.26 -9.62 39.02
C ALA A 11 -2.27 -10.69 38.60
N LYS A 12 -3.29 -10.92 39.43
CA LYS A 12 -4.46 -11.67 39.03
C LYS A 12 -5.01 -10.88 37.85
N ARG A 13 -4.78 -11.38 36.63
CA ARG A 13 -5.63 -11.07 35.49
C ARG A 13 -7.03 -11.43 35.97
N ALA A 14 -7.76 -10.43 36.44
CA ALA A 14 -9.20 -10.47 36.38
C ALA A 14 -9.48 -10.62 34.88
N VAL A 15 -9.66 -11.86 34.44
CA VAL A 15 -10.49 -12.15 33.30
C VAL A 15 -11.82 -11.56 33.73
N ARG A 16 -12.05 -10.32 33.31
CA ARG A 16 -13.36 -9.70 33.34
C ARG A 16 -14.17 -10.58 32.42
N ALA A 17 -14.73 -11.65 32.99
CA ALA A 17 -15.82 -12.37 32.38
C ALA A 17 -16.80 -11.26 32.05
N LYS A 18 -16.89 -10.92 30.76
CA LYS A 18 -17.95 -10.08 30.28
C LYS A 18 -19.20 -10.79 30.74
N ALA A 19 -19.93 -10.15 31.66
CA ALA A 19 -21.15 -10.69 32.22
C ALA A 19 -21.95 -11.31 31.08
N PRO A 20 -22.39 -12.57 31.20
CA PRO A 20 -23.19 -13.16 30.14
C PRO A 20 -24.32 -12.17 29.87
N ALA A 21 -24.50 -11.81 28.60
CA ALA A 21 -25.72 -11.16 28.17
C ALA A 21 -26.85 -11.96 28.82
N GLY A 22 -27.71 -11.26 29.57
CA GLY A 22 -28.68 -11.89 30.47
C GLY A 22 -29.36 -13.07 29.79
N GLU A 23 -29.48 -14.18 30.53
CA GLU A 23 -30.02 -15.46 30.07
C GLU A 23 -31.12 -15.26 29.03
N SER A 24 -31.00 -15.96 27.89
CA SER A 24 -31.99 -15.85 26.82
C SER A 24 -33.40 -16.03 27.38
N PRO A 25 -34.38 -15.23 26.91
CA PRO A 25 -35.75 -15.29 27.42
C PRO A 25 -36.37 -16.69 27.29
N VAL A 26 -35.86 -17.51 26.37
CA VAL A 26 -36.25 -18.91 26.20
C VAL A 26 -35.80 -19.79 27.37
N VAL A 27 -34.55 -19.62 27.84
CA VAL A 27 -34.00 -20.32 29.01
C VAL A 27 -34.76 -19.90 30.27
N ALA A 28 -34.97 -18.60 30.46
CA ALA A 28 -35.71 -18.07 31.60
C ALA A 28 -37.16 -18.60 31.64
N LYS A 29 -37.83 -18.72 30.48
CA LYS A 29 -39.18 -19.29 30.38
C LYS A 29 -39.18 -20.80 30.69
N ALA A 30 -38.19 -21.55 30.21
CA ALA A 30 -38.07 -22.97 30.47
C ALA A 30 -37.79 -23.26 31.96
N GLN A 31 -36.94 -22.46 32.61
CA GLN A 31 -36.69 -22.55 34.06
C GLN A 31 -37.97 -22.35 34.87
N LYS A 32 -38.75 -21.31 34.56
CA LYS A 32 -40.05 -21.08 35.21
C LYS A 32 -41.02 -22.26 35.05
N ALA A 33 -40.99 -22.95 33.91
CA ALA A 33 -41.82 -24.14 33.68
C ALA A 33 -41.39 -25.32 34.55
N VAL A 34 -40.08 -25.54 34.73
CA VAL A 34 -39.54 -26.56 35.65
C VAL A 34 -39.92 -26.24 37.09
N ASP A 35 -39.79 -24.98 37.51
CA ASP A 35 -40.13 -24.56 38.88
C ASP A 35 -41.64 -24.74 39.16
N ALA A 36 -42.49 -24.38 38.20
CA ALA A 36 -43.93 -24.58 38.31
C ALA A 36 -44.31 -26.07 38.35
N ALA A 37 -43.72 -26.90 37.49
CA ALA A 37 -43.95 -28.34 37.48
C ALA A 37 -43.49 -29.01 38.79
N THR A 38 -42.37 -28.56 39.35
CA THR A 38 -41.84 -29.06 40.63
C THR A 38 -42.81 -28.75 41.77
N LYS A 39 -43.24 -27.49 41.90
CA LYS A 39 -44.24 -27.07 42.91
C LYS A 39 -45.54 -27.87 42.81
N SER A 40 -46.00 -28.13 41.58
CA SER A 40 -47.23 -28.91 41.36
C SER A 40 -47.07 -30.37 41.78
N LEU A 41 -45.91 -30.97 41.54
CA LEU A 41 -45.60 -32.35 41.94
C LEU A 41 -45.52 -32.46 43.46
N ASP A 42 -44.82 -31.54 44.13
CA ASP A 42 -44.68 -31.54 45.59
C ASP A 42 -46.06 -31.48 46.28
N ALA A 43 -46.90 -30.53 45.85
CA ALA A 43 -48.26 -30.42 46.36
C ALA A 43 -49.10 -31.70 46.14
N GLN A 44 -48.85 -32.44 45.05
CA GLN A 44 -49.54 -33.70 44.78
C GLN A 44 -48.98 -34.86 45.59
N LEU A 45 -47.68 -34.87 45.89
CA LEU A 45 -47.06 -35.85 46.78
C LEU A 45 -47.60 -35.72 48.20
N ASP A 46 -47.85 -34.50 48.68
CA ASP A 46 -48.53 -34.27 49.96
C ASP A 46 -49.95 -34.84 49.98
N ARG A 47 -50.68 -34.72 48.86
CA ARG A 47 -52.02 -35.34 48.73
C ARG A 47 -51.95 -36.86 48.70
N VAL A 48 -50.94 -37.43 48.04
CA VAL A 48 -50.69 -38.88 48.07
C VAL A 48 -50.41 -39.34 49.50
N ALA A 49 -49.57 -38.62 50.26
CA ALA A 49 -49.27 -38.94 51.65
C ALA A 49 -50.54 -38.92 52.53
N LYS A 50 -51.37 -37.86 52.39
CA LYS A 50 -52.67 -37.75 53.09
C LYS A 50 -53.64 -38.87 52.70
N ALA A 51 -53.72 -39.22 51.41
CA ALA A 51 -54.56 -40.32 50.94
C ALA A 51 -54.08 -41.68 51.47
N ARG A 52 -52.76 -41.91 51.51
CA ARG A 52 -52.17 -43.12 52.12
C ARG A 52 -52.52 -43.23 53.59
N ALA A 53 -52.40 -42.15 54.37
CA ALA A 53 -52.76 -42.14 55.77
C ALA A 53 -54.24 -42.50 56.01
N ARG A 54 -55.15 -42.03 55.15
CA ARG A 54 -56.58 -42.39 55.21
C ARG A 54 -56.83 -43.87 54.92
N VAL A 55 -56.14 -44.43 53.91
CA VAL A 55 -56.22 -45.87 53.61
C VAL A 55 -55.74 -46.70 54.80
N GLN A 56 -54.63 -46.30 55.43
CA GLN A 56 -54.11 -47.00 56.61
C GLN A 56 -55.07 -46.94 57.81
N LYS A 57 -55.84 -45.84 57.96
CA LYS A 57 -56.76 -45.67 59.08
C LYS A 57 -58.09 -46.43 58.92
N SER A 58 -58.68 -46.45 57.74
CA SER A 58 -60.04 -47.00 57.55
C SER A 58 -60.21 -47.98 56.40
N SER A 59 -59.23 -48.14 55.50
CA SER A 59 -59.23 -49.09 54.37
C SER A 59 -60.53 -49.20 53.56
N THR A 60 -61.34 -48.13 53.51
CA THR A 60 -62.60 -48.14 52.75
C THR A 60 -62.35 -48.11 51.24
N ALA A 61 -63.33 -48.58 50.44
CA ALA A 61 -63.25 -48.54 48.98
C ALA A 61 -62.99 -47.12 48.46
N ALA A 62 -63.65 -46.11 49.04
CA ALA A 62 -63.45 -44.70 48.71
C ALA A 62 -62.02 -44.22 49.01
N ALA A 63 -61.43 -44.63 50.14
CA ALA A 63 -60.05 -44.29 50.49
C ALA A 63 -59.05 -44.90 49.50
N LYS A 64 -59.23 -46.17 49.13
CA LYS A 64 -58.40 -46.86 48.13
C LYS A 64 -58.50 -46.18 46.76
N GLN A 65 -59.70 -45.79 46.34
CA GLN A 65 -59.91 -45.09 45.08
C GLN A 65 -59.24 -43.70 45.09
N SER A 66 -59.36 -42.95 46.18
CA SER A 66 -58.68 -41.65 46.32
C SER A 66 -57.16 -41.77 46.21
N LEU A 67 -56.57 -42.79 46.84
CA LEU A 67 -55.14 -43.09 46.73
C LEU A 67 -54.75 -43.44 45.28
N SER A 68 -55.54 -44.28 44.60
CA SER A 68 -55.32 -44.63 43.19
C SER A 68 -55.32 -43.39 42.30
N SER A 69 -56.34 -42.52 42.42
CA SER A 69 -56.42 -41.27 41.66
C SER A 69 -55.28 -40.30 41.99
N ALA A 70 -54.88 -40.19 43.26
CA ALA A 70 -53.78 -39.33 43.66
C ALA A 70 -52.44 -39.81 43.08
N ASN A 71 -52.20 -41.13 43.08
CA ASN A 71 -51.03 -41.74 42.46
C ASN A 71 -51.02 -41.56 40.93
N GLY A 72 -52.18 -41.69 40.26
CA GLY A 72 -52.32 -41.41 38.83
C GLY A 72 -51.86 -39.99 38.48
N LYS A 73 -52.42 -38.99 39.18
CA LYS A 73 -52.01 -37.58 39.02
C LYS A 73 -50.52 -37.35 39.33
N ALA A 74 -49.97 -38.03 40.34
CA ALA A 74 -48.55 -37.92 40.67
C ALA A 74 -47.63 -38.53 39.58
N LYS A 75 -48.10 -39.54 38.83
CA LYS A 75 -47.38 -40.06 37.66
C LYS A 75 -47.39 -39.05 36.51
N GLU A 76 -48.55 -38.46 36.22
CA GLU A 76 -48.68 -37.43 35.18
C GLU A 76 -47.81 -36.19 35.47
N LEU A 77 -47.77 -35.73 36.71
CA LEU A 77 -46.94 -34.57 37.09
C LEU A 77 -45.44 -34.88 37.02
N ARG A 78 -45.02 -36.13 37.32
CA ARG A 78 -43.64 -36.57 37.09
C ARG A 78 -43.29 -36.55 35.60
N ALA A 79 -44.20 -37.01 34.74
CA ALA A 79 -43.99 -36.96 33.29
C ALA A 79 -43.86 -35.50 32.79
N LYS A 80 -44.72 -34.58 33.28
CA LYS A 80 -44.64 -33.14 32.97
C LYS A 80 -43.35 -32.49 33.46
N LEU A 81 -42.87 -32.86 34.65
CA LEU A 81 -41.59 -32.37 35.15
C LEU A 81 -40.42 -32.88 34.29
N ALA A 82 -40.46 -34.15 33.86
CA ALA A 82 -39.45 -34.73 32.99
C ALA A 82 -39.41 -34.01 31.64
N SER A 83 -40.56 -33.73 31.01
CA SER A 83 -40.61 -32.98 29.76
C SER A 83 -40.08 -31.55 29.93
N ALA A 84 -40.49 -30.84 30.99
CA ALA A 84 -40.01 -29.48 31.26
C ALA A 84 -38.48 -29.41 31.44
N LYS A 85 -37.88 -30.41 32.12
CA LYS A 85 -36.41 -30.50 32.27
C LYS A 85 -35.71 -30.75 30.93
N VAL A 86 -36.28 -31.58 30.07
CA VAL A 86 -35.75 -31.80 28.71
C VAL A 86 -35.81 -30.52 27.89
N ASP A 87 -36.90 -29.76 27.98
CA ASP A 87 -37.04 -28.49 27.24
C ASP A 87 -36.10 -27.40 27.77
N LEU A 88 -35.86 -27.35 29.08
CA LEU A 88 -34.80 -26.52 29.66
C LEU A 88 -33.41 -26.91 29.13
N ALA A 89 -33.11 -28.20 29.07
CA ALA A 89 -31.82 -28.66 28.54
C ALA A 89 -31.65 -28.25 27.07
N LYS A 90 -32.69 -28.41 26.24
CA LYS A 90 -32.69 -27.93 24.86
C LYS A 90 -32.49 -26.41 24.77
N ALA A 91 -33.18 -25.64 25.60
CA ALA A 91 -33.06 -24.19 25.64
C ALA A 91 -31.62 -23.75 25.97
N ASN A 92 -30.99 -24.38 26.97
CA ASN A 92 -29.62 -24.10 27.34
C ASN A 92 -28.62 -24.43 26.23
N VAL A 93 -28.80 -25.56 25.54
CA VAL A 93 -27.95 -25.93 24.39
C VAL A 93 -28.08 -24.89 23.27
N MET A 94 -29.30 -24.45 22.95
CA MET A 94 -29.52 -23.43 21.92
C MET A 94 -28.97 -22.05 22.32
N ASP A 95 -29.04 -21.70 23.61
CA ASP A 95 -28.45 -20.45 24.10
C ASP A 95 -26.91 -20.48 24.01
N ALA A 96 -26.29 -21.61 24.38
CA ALA A 96 -24.85 -21.79 24.21
C ALA A 96 -24.42 -21.66 22.74
N VAL A 97 -25.22 -22.20 21.80
CA VAL A 97 -24.97 -22.02 20.36
C VAL A 97 -25.05 -20.54 19.97
N ARG A 98 -26.08 -19.81 20.40
CA ARG A 98 -26.18 -18.35 20.13
C ARG A 98 -24.98 -17.59 20.68
N GLN A 99 -24.55 -17.89 21.89
CA GLN A 99 -23.38 -17.23 22.49
C GLN A 99 -22.11 -17.47 21.67
N VAL A 100 -21.88 -18.71 21.21
CA VAL A 100 -20.73 -19.05 20.34
C VAL A 100 -20.83 -18.33 18.99
N GLU A 101 -22.03 -18.24 18.40
CA GLU A 101 -22.24 -17.51 17.15
C GLU A 101 -21.95 -16.01 17.29
N GLU A 102 -22.42 -15.37 18.36
CA GLU A 102 -22.17 -13.96 18.62
C GLU A 102 -20.67 -13.70 18.87
N ASP A 103 -20.00 -14.55 19.65
CA ASP A 103 -18.55 -14.49 19.83
C ASP A 103 -17.77 -14.67 18.52
N ALA A 104 -18.24 -15.56 17.64
CA ALA A 104 -17.65 -15.77 16.33
C ALA A 104 -17.84 -14.56 15.41
N LYS A 105 -19.04 -13.95 15.40
CA LYS A 105 -19.33 -12.71 14.66
C LYS A 105 -18.46 -11.55 15.15
N GLN A 106 -18.29 -11.41 16.47
CA GLN A 106 -17.40 -10.39 17.04
C GLN A 106 -15.95 -10.60 16.60
N LYS A 107 -15.43 -11.83 16.68
CA LYS A 107 -14.06 -12.14 16.21
C LYS A 107 -13.89 -11.88 14.71
N LEU A 108 -14.91 -12.16 13.90
CA LEU A 108 -14.89 -11.84 12.47
C LEU A 108 -14.88 -10.33 12.23
N GLY A 109 -15.64 -9.56 13.00
CA GLY A 109 -15.60 -8.10 12.98
C GLY A 109 -14.22 -7.55 13.32
N ASP A 110 -13.62 -8.02 14.41
CA ASP A 110 -12.26 -7.61 14.84
C ASP A 110 -11.20 -7.97 13.79
N LEU A 111 -11.31 -9.14 13.16
CA LEU A 111 -10.43 -9.53 12.07
C LEU A 111 -10.62 -8.63 10.85
N ALA A 112 -11.86 -8.32 10.47
CA ALA A 112 -12.14 -7.44 9.33
C ALA A 112 -11.53 -6.04 9.53
N GLU A 113 -11.70 -5.45 10.71
CA GLU A 113 -11.09 -4.16 11.06
C GLU A 113 -9.55 -4.23 11.05
N LYS A 114 -8.97 -5.31 11.59
CA LYS A 114 -7.52 -5.52 11.55
C LYS A 114 -7.00 -5.64 10.12
N LEU A 115 -7.71 -6.35 9.25
CA LEU A 115 -7.32 -6.51 7.84
C LEU A 115 -7.43 -5.18 7.08
N LYS A 116 -8.49 -4.39 7.30
CA LYS A 116 -8.61 -3.04 6.73
C LYS A 116 -7.45 -2.15 7.15
N ALA A 117 -7.14 -2.12 8.45
CA ALA A 117 -6.03 -1.32 8.97
C ALA A 117 -4.65 -1.77 8.44
N GLN A 118 -4.45 -3.07 8.20
CA GLN A 118 -3.23 -3.57 7.54
C GLN A 118 -3.19 -3.17 6.07
N HIS A 119 -4.31 -3.31 5.35
CA HIS A 119 -4.42 -2.92 3.96
C HIS A 119 -4.06 -1.45 3.74
N ASP A 120 -4.58 -0.53 4.58
CA ASP A 120 -4.28 0.89 4.47
C ASP A 120 -2.81 1.20 4.76
N LYS A 121 -2.21 0.51 5.75
CA LYS A 121 -0.77 0.63 6.05
C LYS A 121 0.10 0.16 4.89
N ASP A 122 -0.25 -0.98 4.29
CA ASP A 122 0.53 -1.54 3.19
C ASP A 122 0.37 -0.73 1.91
N LEU A 123 -0.83 -0.19 1.65
CA LEU A 123 -1.08 0.75 0.57
C LEU A 123 -0.23 2.03 0.74
N ALA A 124 -0.21 2.60 1.95
CA ALA A 124 0.60 3.79 2.23
C ALA A 124 2.11 3.53 2.03
N LYS A 125 2.62 2.40 2.52
CA LYS A 125 4.01 1.97 2.28
C LYS A 125 4.31 1.78 0.79
N ALA A 126 3.40 1.12 0.06
CA ALA A 126 3.55 0.88 -1.36
C ALA A 126 3.60 2.19 -2.16
N LYS A 127 2.72 3.15 -1.85
CA LYS A 127 2.75 4.50 -2.45
C LYS A 127 4.06 5.22 -2.16
N ALA A 128 4.50 5.24 -0.89
CA ALA A 128 5.76 5.90 -0.51
C ALA A 128 6.97 5.29 -1.22
N ALA A 129 7.05 3.96 -1.28
CA ALA A 129 8.12 3.25 -1.99
C ALA A 129 8.08 3.51 -3.50
N PHE A 130 6.89 3.52 -4.10
CA PHE A 130 6.71 3.85 -5.51
C PHE A 130 7.17 5.28 -5.80
N GLU A 131 6.69 6.26 -5.04
CA GLU A 131 7.06 7.66 -5.22
C GLU A 131 8.56 7.89 -5.08
N ALA A 132 9.20 7.31 -4.07
CA ALA A 132 10.64 7.43 -3.88
C ALA A 132 11.41 6.88 -5.09
N ARG A 133 11.03 5.69 -5.59
CA ARG A 133 11.64 5.09 -6.79
C ARG A 133 11.37 5.90 -8.05
N TRP A 134 10.16 6.42 -8.20
CA TRP A 134 9.76 7.24 -9.33
C TRP A 134 10.54 8.56 -9.37
N LYS A 135 10.57 9.30 -8.26
CA LYS A 135 11.31 10.56 -8.10
C LYS A 135 12.80 10.34 -8.38
N LYS A 136 13.42 9.30 -7.83
CA LYS A 136 14.83 8.95 -8.09
C LYS A 136 15.09 8.70 -9.58
N THR A 137 14.23 7.91 -10.22
CA THR A 137 14.37 7.58 -11.64
C THR A 137 14.22 8.83 -12.52
N ARG A 138 13.24 9.69 -12.22
CA ARG A 138 13.04 10.95 -12.93
C ARG A 138 14.18 11.92 -12.71
N ALA A 139 14.66 12.09 -11.48
CA ALA A 139 15.81 12.94 -11.16
C ALA A 139 17.05 12.53 -11.97
N ALA A 140 17.33 11.23 -12.10
CA ALA A 140 18.43 10.76 -12.94
C ALA A 140 18.24 11.11 -14.43
N VAL A 141 17.01 11.00 -14.96
CA VAL A 141 16.69 11.41 -16.33
C VAL A 141 16.83 12.92 -16.52
N HIS A 142 16.35 13.72 -15.57
CA HIS A 142 16.47 15.18 -15.60
C HIS A 142 17.94 15.62 -15.50
N ALA A 143 18.73 15.01 -14.62
CA ALA A 143 20.16 15.30 -14.51
C ALA A 143 20.90 15.02 -15.83
N LYS A 144 20.58 13.93 -16.53
CA LYS A 144 21.14 13.65 -17.87
C LYS A 144 20.75 14.73 -18.88
N LYS A 145 19.48 15.16 -18.87
CA LYS A 145 19.01 16.24 -19.76
C LYS A 145 19.66 17.59 -19.45
N LEU A 146 19.82 17.92 -18.17
CA LEU A 146 20.48 19.15 -17.73
C LEU A 146 21.96 19.15 -18.14
N LYS A 147 22.70 18.07 -17.88
CA LYS A 147 24.09 17.94 -18.34
C LYS A 147 24.22 18.06 -19.86
N ALA A 148 23.27 17.52 -20.61
CA ALA A 148 23.25 17.66 -22.07
C ALA A 148 22.96 19.11 -22.50
N ALA A 149 22.09 19.83 -21.78
CA ALA A 149 21.80 21.24 -22.03
C ALA A 149 23.00 22.15 -21.67
N GLU A 150 23.65 21.89 -20.53
CA GLU A 150 24.83 22.60 -20.04
C GLU A 150 25.97 22.52 -21.06
N LYS A 151 26.30 21.32 -21.56
CA LYS A 151 27.30 21.14 -22.62
C LYS A 151 26.97 21.94 -23.89
N LYS A 152 25.69 22.06 -24.24
CA LYS A 152 25.25 22.87 -25.40
C LYS A 152 25.44 24.37 -25.14
N VAL A 153 25.19 24.84 -23.93
CA VAL A 153 25.40 26.23 -23.54
C VAL A 153 26.89 26.56 -23.48
N GLU A 154 27.71 25.71 -22.86
CA GLU A 154 29.17 25.87 -22.83
C GLU A 154 29.77 25.96 -24.24
N ALA A 155 29.31 25.12 -25.17
CA ALA A 155 29.78 25.17 -26.55
C ALA A 155 29.47 26.53 -27.22
N LYS A 156 28.29 27.10 -26.95
CA LYS A 156 27.92 28.44 -27.44
C LYS A 156 28.77 29.54 -26.79
N VAL A 157 29.03 29.45 -25.48
CA VAL A 157 29.91 30.41 -24.78
C VAL A 157 31.33 30.34 -25.34
N LYS A 158 31.90 29.15 -25.52
CA LYS A 158 33.23 28.95 -26.14
C LYS A 158 33.27 29.52 -27.55
N ALA A 159 32.21 29.35 -28.35
CA ALA A 159 32.13 29.93 -29.69
C ALA A 159 32.06 31.47 -29.65
N ALA A 160 31.31 32.06 -28.71
CA ALA A 160 31.26 33.50 -28.51
C ALA A 160 32.61 34.07 -28.05
N ALA A 161 33.28 33.40 -27.10
CA ALA A 161 34.60 33.78 -26.60
C ALA A 161 35.66 33.79 -27.72
N LYS A 162 35.67 32.77 -28.60
CA LYS A 162 36.55 32.75 -29.78
C LYS A 162 36.30 33.93 -30.73
N LYS A 163 35.03 34.28 -30.97
CA LYS A 163 34.65 35.44 -31.79
C LYS A 163 35.09 36.75 -31.14
N ALA A 164 34.94 36.90 -29.82
CA ALA A 164 35.40 38.06 -29.08
C ALA A 164 36.93 38.21 -29.13
N ALA A 165 37.67 37.13 -28.91
CA ALA A 165 39.13 37.12 -28.99
C ALA A 165 39.65 37.49 -30.39
N ALA A 166 39.00 37.02 -31.45
CA ALA A 166 39.35 37.42 -32.82
C ALA A 166 39.11 38.92 -33.07
N LYS A 167 38.01 39.48 -32.55
CA LYS A 167 37.74 40.92 -32.63
C LYS A 167 38.76 41.73 -31.83
N ALA A 168 39.13 41.30 -30.62
CA ALA A 168 40.16 41.94 -29.81
C ALA A 168 41.50 42.00 -30.54
N LYS A 169 41.99 40.86 -31.08
CA LYS A 169 43.21 40.82 -31.89
C LYS A 169 43.14 41.70 -33.14
N ALA A 170 41.97 41.81 -33.77
CA ALA A 170 41.79 42.70 -34.92
C ALA A 170 41.86 44.18 -34.52
N LEU A 171 41.33 44.55 -33.37
CA LEU A 171 41.42 45.91 -32.82
C LEU A 171 42.86 46.25 -32.41
N GLU A 172 43.58 45.33 -31.77
CA GLU A 172 45.01 45.50 -31.43
C GLU A 172 45.85 45.73 -32.68
N LYS A 173 45.64 44.94 -33.75
CA LYS A 173 46.35 45.15 -35.03
C LYS A 173 46.01 46.49 -35.66
N LYS A 174 44.76 46.94 -35.58
CA LYS A 174 44.35 48.29 -36.05
C LYS A 174 44.97 49.40 -35.20
N ALA A 175 45.04 49.25 -33.89
CA ALA A 175 45.68 50.20 -32.99
C ALA A 175 47.20 50.28 -33.26
N ALA A 176 47.87 49.14 -33.41
CA ALA A 176 49.30 49.09 -33.76
C ALA A 176 49.58 49.70 -35.15
N ALA A 177 48.70 49.50 -36.14
CA ALA A 177 48.83 50.13 -37.44
C ALA A 177 48.63 51.66 -37.37
N LYS A 178 47.70 52.15 -36.55
CA LYS A 178 47.52 53.58 -36.30
C LYS A 178 48.73 54.20 -35.59
N ALA A 179 49.27 53.54 -34.56
CA ALA A 179 50.48 53.98 -33.88
C ALA A 179 51.70 54.05 -34.82
N LYS A 180 51.88 53.04 -35.69
CA LYS A 180 52.93 53.05 -36.73
C LYS A 180 52.71 54.15 -37.78
N ALA A 181 51.46 54.47 -38.11
CA ALA A 181 51.14 55.54 -39.05
C ALA A 181 51.39 56.93 -38.43
N GLU A 182 51.12 57.13 -37.14
CA GLU A 182 51.46 58.36 -36.44
C GLU A 182 52.97 58.54 -36.24
N ALA A 183 53.70 57.48 -35.90
CA ALA A 183 55.17 57.52 -35.84
C ALA A 183 55.80 57.91 -37.19
N LYS A 184 55.25 57.42 -38.31
CA LYS A 184 55.68 57.82 -39.66
C LYS A 184 55.27 59.26 -40.03
N LYS A 185 54.18 59.79 -39.47
CA LYS A 185 53.79 61.20 -39.64
C LYS A 185 54.65 62.14 -38.79
N ALA A 186 55.07 61.71 -37.60
CA ALA A 186 56.04 62.43 -36.77
C ALA A 186 57.42 62.50 -37.46
N ALA A 187 57.89 61.40 -38.06
CA ALA A 187 59.14 61.37 -38.83
C ALA A 187 59.09 62.20 -40.14
N LYS A 188 57.89 62.50 -40.67
CA LYS A 188 57.72 63.36 -41.85
C LYS A 188 57.58 64.85 -41.52
N LYS A 189 57.42 65.23 -40.25
CA LYS A 189 57.48 66.64 -39.81
C LYS A 189 58.92 67.13 -39.58
N THR A 190 59.90 66.23 -39.44
CA THR A 190 61.32 66.59 -39.36
C THR A 190 62.07 66.52 -40.70
N ALA A 191 61.43 66.04 -41.78
CA ALA A 191 62.01 65.98 -43.11
C ALA A 191 61.27 66.89 -44.11
N LYS A 192 61.20 68.19 -43.82
CA LYS A 192 60.85 69.23 -44.81
C LYS A 192 62.07 70.10 -45.11
N LYS A 193 63.13 69.48 -45.63
CA LYS A 193 64.14 70.16 -46.44
C LYS A 193 64.86 69.13 -47.30
N ALA A 194 64.43 69.02 -48.56
CA ALA A 194 65.25 68.74 -49.75
C ALA A 194 64.40 68.09 -50.84
N ALA A 195 64.13 68.92 -51.85
CA ALA A 195 64.14 68.62 -53.28
C ALA A 195 63.18 67.56 -53.88
N ARG A 196 62.38 68.10 -54.81
CA ARG A 196 61.48 67.50 -55.79
C ARG A 196 62.30 67.22 -57.11
N PRO A 197 61.71 66.90 -58.27
CA PRO A 197 61.59 65.55 -58.84
C PRO A 197 62.23 65.40 -60.25
N LYS A 198 62.41 64.17 -60.75
CA LYS A 198 62.32 63.86 -62.19
C LYS A 198 61.70 62.46 -62.34
N ALA A 199 60.50 62.31 -62.88
CA ALA A 199 60.10 62.38 -64.30
C ALA A 199 60.50 61.10 -65.08
N GLY A 200 59.51 60.26 -65.39
CA GLY A 200 59.64 59.06 -66.22
C GLY A 200 58.43 58.12 -66.08
N ARG A 201 57.51 58.15 -67.04
CA ARG A 201 56.34 57.27 -67.24
C ARG A 201 56.22 57.07 -68.77
N PRO A 202 55.34 56.22 -69.35
CA PRO A 202 54.95 54.81 -69.16
C PRO A 202 54.99 53.97 -70.48
N LYS A 203 54.73 52.65 -70.42
CA LYS A 203 53.94 51.88 -71.44
C LYS A 203 53.44 50.58 -70.76
N LYS A 204 52.14 50.37 -70.48
CA LYS A 204 50.97 49.93 -71.32
C LYS A 204 51.21 48.50 -71.90
N ALA A 205 50.37 47.46 -71.75
CA ALA A 205 48.90 47.35 -71.84
C ALA A 205 48.35 46.08 -71.12
N ALA A 206 47.16 46.13 -70.50
CA ALA A 206 45.87 45.52 -70.92
C ALA A 206 45.69 44.03 -70.53
N ALA A 207 44.82 43.70 -69.56
CA ALA A 207 43.36 43.42 -69.68
C ALA A 207 43.07 42.11 -70.47
N LYS A 208 42.38 41.09 -69.94
CA LYS A 208 40.93 41.07 -69.65
C LYS A 208 40.53 39.79 -68.87
N LYS A 209 39.70 39.99 -67.85
CA LYS A 209 38.50 39.22 -67.43
C LYS A 209 38.07 38.02 -68.31
N VAL A 210 37.75 36.89 -67.67
CA VAL A 210 36.49 36.17 -67.91
C VAL A 210 35.88 35.72 -66.58
N THR A 211 34.59 36.02 -66.48
CA THR A 211 33.62 35.76 -65.42
C THR A 211 32.75 34.56 -65.77
N ALA A 212 32.32 33.76 -64.78
CA ALA A 212 30.96 33.20 -64.66
C ALA A 212 30.87 32.43 -63.32
N LYS A 213 30.22 32.93 -62.25
CA LYS A 213 28.76 32.91 -61.97
C LYS A 213 28.17 31.48 -62.11
N LYS A 214 27.97 30.79 -60.98
CA LYS A 214 26.70 30.65 -60.21
C LYS A 214 25.79 29.51 -60.69
N ALA A 215 25.47 28.63 -59.74
CA ALA A 215 24.11 28.20 -59.36
C ALA A 215 24.28 27.51 -57.98
N GLY A 216 23.65 27.84 -56.85
CA GLY A 216 22.23 28.13 -56.60
C GLY A 216 21.40 26.88 -56.88
N ARG A 217 20.61 26.26 -56.00
CA ARG A 217 20.20 26.44 -54.60
C ARG A 217 19.44 25.11 -54.23
N PRO A 218 19.05 24.87 -52.97
CA PRO A 218 18.47 23.63 -52.46
C PRO A 218 16.93 23.60 -52.55
N LYS A 219 16.32 22.44 -52.28
CA LYS A 219 14.95 22.19 -51.75
C LYS A 219 14.79 20.65 -51.67
N LYS A 220 13.96 20.01 -50.85
CA LYS A 220 13.12 20.31 -49.68
C LYS A 220 12.50 18.94 -49.31
N ALA A 221 12.24 18.76 -48.02
CA ALA A 221 11.47 17.72 -47.33
C ALA A 221 10.52 16.81 -48.14
N ALA A 222 10.44 15.53 -47.76
CA ALA A 222 9.20 14.87 -47.32
C ALA A 222 9.48 13.47 -46.74
N ALA A 223 8.76 13.14 -45.67
CA ALA A 223 8.76 11.84 -45.01
C ALA A 223 7.91 10.81 -45.77
N LYS A 224 8.29 9.53 -45.72
CA LYS A 224 7.33 8.42 -45.51
C LYS A 224 8.02 7.09 -45.19
N LYS A 225 7.36 6.36 -44.26
CA LYS A 225 7.58 4.99 -43.77
C LYS A 225 8.00 3.98 -44.85
N ALA A 226 8.82 2.98 -44.46
CA ALA A 226 8.46 1.56 -44.60
C ALA A 226 9.46 0.60 -43.93
N ALA A 227 8.89 -0.46 -43.35
CA ALA A 227 9.38 -1.84 -43.28
C ALA A 227 10.57 -2.20 -42.36
N ALA A 228 10.18 -2.82 -41.25
CA ALA A 228 10.94 -3.85 -40.54
C ALA A 228 11.12 -5.11 -41.40
N LYS A 229 12.30 -5.74 -41.31
CA LYS A 229 12.58 -7.20 -41.15
C LYS A 229 13.94 -7.56 -41.72
N LYS A 230 14.91 -7.89 -40.85
CA LYS A 230 15.98 -8.87 -41.11
C LYS A 230 16.31 -9.53 -39.76
N THR A 231 15.81 -10.75 -39.55
CA THR A 231 16.49 -12.06 -39.71
C THR A 231 17.05 -12.59 -38.40
N SER A 232 16.47 -13.72 -38.00
CA SER A 232 16.87 -14.72 -37.03
C SER A 232 18.37 -14.99 -36.90
N ALA A 233 18.83 -15.14 -35.66
CA ALA A 233 19.82 -16.16 -35.30
C ALA A 233 19.59 -16.63 -33.85
N LYS A 234 19.25 -17.91 -33.76
CA LYS A 234 19.02 -18.78 -32.60
C LYS A 234 20.36 -19.16 -31.96
N LYS A 235 20.45 -19.24 -30.62
CA LYS A 235 20.98 -20.40 -29.84
C LYS A 235 21.21 -20.03 -28.36
N GLY A 236 20.65 -20.83 -27.44
CA GLY A 236 21.16 -20.92 -26.07
C GLY A 236 20.15 -20.98 -24.92
N ALA A 237 19.12 -21.82 -24.96
CA ALA A 237 18.36 -22.17 -23.75
C ALA A 237 17.77 -23.58 -23.80
N THR A 238 18.45 -24.54 -23.19
CA THR A 238 17.84 -25.80 -22.71
C THR A 238 18.65 -26.35 -21.52
N LYS A 239 18.28 -25.97 -20.29
CA LYS A 239 18.46 -26.84 -19.12
C LYS A 239 17.12 -27.06 -18.44
N LYS A 240 16.64 -28.28 -18.68
CA LYS A 240 15.67 -29.15 -18.01
C LYS A 240 15.13 -28.70 -16.65
N SER A 241 13.80 -28.76 -16.59
CA SER A 241 12.92 -29.03 -15.45
C SER A 241 13.56 -29.64 -14.19
N ALA A 242 13.23 -29.08 -13.02
CA ALA A 242 12.64 -29.82 -11.90
C ALA A 242 12.32 -28.87 -10.73
N ARG A 243 11.21 -29.18 -10.03
CA ARG A 243 10.77 -28.69 -8.70
C ARG A 243 9.91 -27.42 -8.66
N ARG A 244 8.66 -27.58 -9.10
CA ARG A 244 7.50 -27.12 -8.33
C ARG A 244 6.71 -28.36 -7.89
N GLY A 245 6.39 -28.47 -6.60
CA GLY A 245 5.27 -29.32 -6.15
C GLY A 245 5.60 -30.63 -5.42
N ARG A 246 6.44 -30.64 -4.38
CA ARG A 246 6.33 -31.69 -3.34
C ARG A 246 6.61 -31.14 -1.94
N PRO A 247 5.68 -31.28 -0.98
CA PRO A 247 5.92 -30.86 0.40
C PRO A 247 6.83 -31.88 1.11
N PRO A 248 7.67 -31.45 2.07
CA PRO A 248 8.53 -32.36 2.82
C PRO A 248 7.70 -33.23 3.78
N LYS A 249 7.86 -34.55 3.71
CA LYS A 249 7.34 -35.48 4.71
C LYS A 249 8.29 -35.51 5.91
N LYS A 250 7.70 -35.33 7.10
CA LYS A 250 8.34 -35.46 8.41
C LYS A 250 8.90 -36.87 8.63
N LYS A 251 10.07 -36.96 9.26
CA LYS A 251 10.41 -37.90 10.32
C LYS A 251 11.19 -37.13 11.37
#